data_AF-A0A1T4KGL0-F1
#
_entry.id   AF-A0A1T4KGL0-F1
#
_cell.length_a   1.000
_cell.length_b   1.000
_cell.length_c   1.000
_cell.angle_alpha   90.00
_cell.angle_beta   90.00
_cell.angle_gamma   90.00
#
_symmetry.space_group_name_H-M   'P 1'
#
loop_
_entity.id
_entity.type
_entity.pdbx_description
1 polymer ?
#
loop_
_entity_poly.entity_id
_entity_poly.type
_entity_poly.pdbx_seq_one_letter_code
_entity_poly.pdbx_strand_id
1 'polypeptide(L)' 'MISVTRLDGNIYWINPHMIESMEKTPDLTITFLSGKKVVVKDSPEELIQRIVDYRRRLGISAQEI' A
#
# COMPACT_ATOMS: atom_id res chain seq x y z
N MET A 1 -6.90 -5.80 -1.93
CA MET A 1 -6.89 -4.34 -1.62
C MET A 1 -6.54 -4.12 -0.15
N ILE A 2 -5.71 -3.12 0.15
CA ILE A 2 -5.42 -2.63 1.51
C ILE A 2 -5.86 -1.17 1.63
N SER A 3 -6.28 -0.75 2.82
CA SER A 3 -6.59 0.66 3.10
C SER A 3 -5.32 1.44 3.47
N VAL A 4 -5.30 2.71 3.09
CA VAL A 4 -4.32 3.74 3.48
C VAL A 4 -5.06 5.05 3.76
N THR A 5 -4.45 5.93 4.53
CA THR A 5 -4.99 7.23 4.91
C THR A 5 -4.19 8.31 4.19
N ARG A 6 -4.83 9.05 3.30
CA ARG A 6 -4.19 10.17 2.61
C ARG A 6 -3.95 11.36 3.54
N LEU A 7 -3.15 12.32 3.07
CA LEU A 7 -2.88 13.54 3.84
C LEU A 7 -4.14 14.36 4.17
N ASP A 8 -5.16 14.29 3.33
CA ASP A 8 -6.48 14.90 3.53
C ASP A 8 -7.35 14.17 4.57
N GLY A 9 -6.89 13.05 5.12
CA GLY A 9 -7.62 12.22 6.09
C GLY A 9 -8.59 11.23 5.47
N ASN A 10 -8.76 11.23 4.14
CA ASN A 10 -9.63 10.29 3.46
C ASN A 10 -9.00 8.90 3.40
N ILE A 11 -9.84 7.88 3.61
CA ILE A 11 -9.44 6.48 3.42
C ILE A 11 -9.39 6.20 1.92
N TYR A 12 -8.29 5.63 1.48
CA TYR A 12 -8.04 5.24 0.10
C TYR A 12 -7.66 3.76 0.05
N TRP A 13 -8.19 3.01 -0.91
CA TRP A 13 -7.87 1.60 -1.09
C TRP A 13 -6.92 1.43 -2.26
N ILE A 14 -5.87 0.66 -2.05
CA ILE A 14 -4.82 0.43 -3.04
C ILE A 14 -4.59 -1.07 -3.23
N ASN A 15 -4.19 -1.45 -4.45
CA ASN A 15 -3.70 -2.79 -4.71
C ASN A 15 -2.21 -2.86 -4.29
N PRO A 16 -1.86 -3.65 -3.26
CA PRO A 16 -0.47 -3.77 -2.82
C PRO A 16 0.45 -4.47 -3.83
N HIS A 17 -0.08 -5.24 -4.78
CA HIS A 17 0.71 -5.87 -5.85
C HIS A 17 1.23 -4.86 -6.88
N MET A 18 0.58 -3.70 -6.98
CA MET A 18 0.96 -2.64 -7.90
C MET A 18 1.94 -1.64 -7.29
N ILE A 19 2.31 -1.80 -6.01
CA ILE A 19 3.29 -0.96 -5.35
C ILE A 19 4.67 -1.30 -5.90
N GLU A 20 5.35 -0.30 -6.44
CA GLU A 20 6.73 -0.38 -6.89
C GLU A 20 7.69 -0.06 -5.74
N SER A 21 7.45 1.03 -5.02
CA SER A 21 8.31 1.49 -3.92
C SER A 21 7.54 2.32 -2.89
N MET A 22 8.09 2.38 -1.67
CA MET A 22 7.64 3.26 -0.60
C MET A 22 8.83 4.03 -0.05
N GLU A 23 8.74 5.36 -0.01
CA GLU A 23 9.80 6.26 0.45
C GLU A 23 9.25 7.24 1.50
N LYS A 24 9.97 7.41 2.61
CA LYS A 24 9.56 8.25 3.75
C LYS A 24 10.37 9.55 3.78
N THR A 25 9.78 10.66 3.37
CA THR A 25 10.42 11.99 3.33
C THR A 25 9.41 13.16 3.29
N PRO A 26 9.16 13.89 4.39
CA PRO A 26 8.96 13.39 5.76
C PRO A 26 7.72 12.49 5.89
N ASP A 27 6.79 12.60 4.93
CA ASP A 27 5.60 11.76 4.79
C ASP A 27 5.89 10.54 3.91
N LEU A 28 5.01 9.54 3.94
CA LEU A 28 5.22 8.31 3.19
C LEU A 28 4.65 8.46 1.77
N THR A 29 5.50 8.36 0.76
CA THR A 29 5.10 8.33 -0.65
C THR A 29 5.13 6.90 -1.16
N ILE A 30 4.00 6.44 -1.69
CA ILE A 30 3.86 5.16 -2.38
C ILE A 30 3.90 5.42 -3.88
N THR A 31 4.86 4.80 -4.56
CA THR A 31 4.93 4.80 -6.03
C THR A 31 4.39 3.48 -6.54
N PHE A 32 3.50 3.54 -7.54
CA PHE A 32 2.94 2.38 -8.21
C PHE A 32 3.66 2.13 -9.53
N LEU A 33 3.63 0.87 -10.00
CA LEU A 33 4.21 0.46 -11.30
C LEU A 33 3.69 1.26 -12.50
N SER A 34 2.52 1.90 -12.37
CA SER A 34 1.97 2.81 -13.39
C SER A 34 2.62 4.20 -13.41
N GLY A 35 3.57 4.48 -12.52
CA GLY A 35 4.13 5.82 -12.28
C GLY A 35 3.26 6.71 -11.39
N LYS A 36 2.05 6.27 -11.02
CA LYS A 36 1.19 6.99 -10.07
C LYS A 36 1.87 7.07 -8.71
N LYS A 37 1.77 8.23 -8.06
CA LYS A 37 2.25 8.44 -6.69
C LYS A 37 1.11 8.82 -5.76
N VAL A 38 1.14 8.30 -4.53
CA VAL A 38 0.15 8.61 -3.49
C VAL A 38 0.91 8.86 -2.19
N VAL A 39 0.65 10.02 -1.57
CA VAL A 39 1.21 10.38 -0.27
C VAL A 39 0.22 10.03 0.83
N VAL A 40 0.70 9.35 1.87
CA VAL A 40 -0.12 8.80 2.96
C VAL A 40 0.47 9.16 4.33
N LYS A 41 -0.40 9.16 5.35
CA LYS A 41 -0.04 9.40 6.76
C LYS A 41 0.45 8.14 7.47
N ASP A 42 0.03 6.98 6.99
CA ASP A 42 0.39 5.69 7.59
C ASP A 42 1.91 5.50 7.63
N SER A 43 2.38 4.78 8.63
CA SER A 43 3.79 4.43 8.74
C SER A 43 4.15 3.30 7.76
N PRO A 44 5.42 3.21 7.33
CA PRO A 44 5.89 2.08 6.51
C PRO A 44 5.60 0.74 7.18
N GLU A 45 5.78 0.64 8.50
CA GLU A 45 5.60 -0.59 9.28
C GLU A 45 4.13 -1.05 9.26
N GLU A 46 3.18 -0.13 9.45
CA GLU A 46 1.75 -0.43 9.37
C GLU A 46 1.34 -0.94 7.99
N LEU A 47 1.84 -0.30 6.93
CA LEU A 47 1.55 -0.75 5.57
C LEU A 47 2.16 -2.10 5.27
N ILE A 48 3.40 -2.35 5.69
CA ILE A 48 4.06 -3.64 5.52
C ILE A 48 3.25 -4.74 6.21
N GLN A 49 2.77 -4.53 7.44
CA GLN A 49 1.92 -5.51 8.12
C GLN A 49 0.63 -5.78 7.35
N ARG A 50 -0.07 -4.72 6.88
CA ARG A 50 -1.28 -4.89 6.04
C ARG A 50 -0.98 -5.67 4.75
N ILE A 51 0.17 -5.44 4.11
CA ILE A 51 0.59 -6.17 2.91
C ILE A 51 0.88 -7.64 3.24
N VAL A 52 1.56 -7.92 4.34
CA VAL A 52 1.86 -9.29 4.79
C VAL A 52 0.57 -10.05 5.10
N ASP A 53 -0.35 -9.44 5.85
CA ASP A 53 -1.64 -10.03 6.18
C ASP A 53 -2.50 -10.24 4.93
N TYR A 54 -2.47 -9.29 4.00
CA TYR A 54 -3.11 -9.43 2.70
C TYR A 54 -2.58 -10.65 1.93
N ARG A 55 -1.27 -10.78 1.82
CA ARG A 55 -0.61 -11.91 1.13
C ARG A 55 -0.89 -13.25 1.82
N ARG A 56 -0.90 -13.28 3.16
CA ARG A 56 -1.28 -14.47 3.94
C ARG A 56 -2.70 -14.93 3.62
N ARG A 57 -3.64 -13.99 3.47
CA ARG A 57 -5.05 -14.27 3.15
C ARG A 57 -5.27 -14.74 1.72
N LEU A 58 -4.47 -14.28 0.76
CA LEU A 58 -4.50 -14.79 -0.61
C LEU A 58 -4.12 -16.28 -0.66
N GLY A 59 -3.18 -16.73 0.17
CA GLY A 59 -2.69 -18.11 0.14
C GLY A 59 -1.76 -18.38 -1.04
N ILE A 60 -1.00 -19.49 -0.97
CA ILE A 60 0.12 -19.80 -1.88
C ILE A 60 -0.33 -20.03 -3.35
N SER A 61 -1.63 -20.26 -3.58
CA SER A 61 -2.19 -20.63 -4.89
C SER A 61 -3.16 -19.60 -5.48
N ALA A 62 -3.46 -18.49 -4.79
CA ALA A 62 -4.33 -17.46 -5.36
C ALA A 62 -3.48 -16.42 -6.10
N GLN A 63 -3.53 -16.49 -7.43
CA GLN A 63 -3.32 -15.30 -8.24
C GLN A 63 -4.54 -14.38 -8.05
N GLU A 64 -4.31 -13.08 -7.92
CA GLU A 64 -5.37 -12.10 -8.15
C GLU A 64 -5.87 -12.31 -9.59
N ILE A 65 -7.12 -12.77 -9.73
CA ILE A 65 -7.82 -12.87 -11.03
C ILE A 65 -8.38 -11.50 -11.38
#